data_AF-F7X208-F1
#
_entry.id   AF-F7X208-F1
#
_cell.length_a   1.000
_cell.length_b   1.000
_cell.length_c   1.000
_cell.angle_alpha   90.00
_cell.angle_beta   90.00
_cell.angle_gamma   90.00
#
_symmetry.space_group_name_H-M   'P 1'
#
loop_
_entity.id
_entity.type
_entity.pdbx_description
1 polymer ?
#
loop_
_entity_poly.entity_id
_entity_poly.type
_entity_poly.pdbx_seq_one_letter_code
_entity_poly.pdbx_strand_id
1 'polypeptide(L)'
;MNPIVVDLSHHNSEPDWPTLMGFGTVGVIMKASEGTTYIDPTFFERRIDAQAAGLLVSSYHYLHGGQIEAQMAHYLAVVLPEAGERICIDHEADATLDELVAAVKYIRDCRRDLQVTVYSGHTIKEQLGESRDAYLAENTSLWIAQYSEDAAPTWPQATWPCWSLWQYTDSAPVAGIPEPVDGNRWNGTEESLREWLAPAAPTPAPEPAIATVYVTIQRPAGVEIKVIVEEVEP
;
A
#
# COMPACT_ATOMS: atom_id res chain seq x y z
N MET A 1 -24.29 -3.92 7.78
CA MET A 1 -23.43 -4.58 6.78
C MET A 1 -22.28 -5.20 7.52
N ASN A 2 -21.89 -6.43 7.18
CA ASN A 2 -20.72 -7.08 7.75
C ASN A 2 -19.45 -6.34 7.27
N PRO A 3 -18.39 -6.23 8.08
CA PRO A 3 -17.11 -5.72 7.61
C PRO A 3 -16.55 -6.64 6.52
N ILE A 4 -16.26 -6.05 5.37
CA ILE A 4 -15.75 -6.76 4.20
C ILE A 4 -14.22 -6.95 4.30
N VAL A 5 -13.56 -6.09 5.07
CA VAL A 5 -12.17 -6.20 5.49
C VAL A 5 -12.10 -5.98 6.99
N VAL A 6 -11.23 -6.74 7.66
CA VAL A 6 -10.85 -6.51 9.05
C VAL A 6 -9.35 -6.26 9.12
N ASP A 7 -8.90 -5.48 10.09
CA ASP A 7 -7.48 -5.34 10.37
C ASP A 7 -7.16 -5.90 11.76
N LEU A 8 -6.00 -6.56 11.87
CA LEU A 8 -5.64 -7.36 13.04
C LEU A 8 -4.21 -7.10 13.51
N SER A 9 -4.00 -7.27 14.81
CA SER A 9 -2.69 -7.28 15.46
C SER A 9 -2.66 -8.34 16.57
N HIS A 10 -1.53 -8.48 17.27
CA HIS A 10 -1.44 -9.33 18.46
C HIS A 10 -2.42 -8.97 19.60
N HIS A 11 -3.12 -7.82 19.53
CA HIS A 11 -4.19 -7.48 20.47
C HIS A 11 -5.46 -8.30 20.27
N ASN A 12 -5.67 -8.85 19.07
CA ASN A 12 -6.80 -9.69 18.76
C ASN A 12 -6.49 -11.15 19.09
N SER A 13 -7.51 -11.91 19.49
CA SER A 13 -7.49 -13.36 19.60
C SER A 13 -7.24 -14.00 18.23
N GLU A 14 -6.84 -15.27 18.26
CA GLU A 14 -6.66 -16.03 17.02
C GLU A 14 -8.00 -16.26 16.30
N PRO A 15 -8.13 -15.84 15.03
CA PRO A 15 -9.36 -16.05 14.27
C PRO A 15 -9.59 -17.53 13.93
N ASP A 16 -10.86 -17.95 13.94
CA ASP A 16 -11.31 -19.10 13.16
C ASP A 16 -11.44 -18.67 11.70
N TRP A 17 -10.35 -18.89 10.94
CA TRP A 17 -10.23 -18.43 9.54
C TRP A 17 -11.32 -18.96 8.59
N PRO A 18 -11.70 -20.26 8.62
CA PRO A 18 -12.84 -20.75 7.84
C PRO A 18 -14.16 -20.04 8.19
N THR A 19 -14.42 -19.81 9.48
CA THR A 19 -15.63 -19.10 9.91
C THR A 19 -15.60 -17.63 9.46
N LEU A 20 -14.44 -16.97 9.56
CA LEU A 20 -14.24 -15.60 9.10
C LEU A 20 -14.50 -15.45 7.59
N MET A 21 -13.94 -16.35 6.77
CA MET A 21 -14.21 -16.39 5.33
C MET A 21 -15.70 -16.65 5.04
N GLY A 22 -16.31 -17.60 5.77
CA GLY A 22 -17.73 -17.92 5.64
C GLY A 22 -18.68 -16.79 6.06
N PHE A 23 -18.21 -15.86 6.91
CA PHE A 23 -18.95 -14.67 7.31
C PHE A 23 -19.06 -13.61 6.19
N GLY A 24 -18.26 -13.73 5.13
CA GLY A 24 -18.20 -12.81 4.01
C GLY A 24 -17.06 -11.79 4.09
N THR A 25 -16.11 -11.96 5.01
CA THR A 25 -14.86 -11.21 4.98
C THR A 25 -14.04 -11.61 3.76
N VAL A 26 -13.54 -10.62 3.02
CA VAL A 26 -12.80 -10.81 1.76
C VAL A 26 -11.30 -10.73 1.98
N GLY A 27 -10.87 -9.88 2.89
CA GLY A 27 -9.46 -9.73 3.19
C GLY A 27 -9.16 -9.24 4.59
N VAL A 28 -7.89 -9.36 4.94
CA VAL A 28 -7.36 -9.03 6.27
C VAL A 28 -6.08 -8.22 6.12
N ILE A 29 -5.98 -7.11 6.84
CA ILE A 29 -4.77 -6.28 6.89
C ILE A 29 -4.11 -6.48 8.25
N MET A 30 -2.91 -7.05 8.30
CA MET A 30 -2.29 -7.48 9.56
C MET A 30 -1.08 -6.62 9.95
N LYS A 31 -0.95 -6.29 11.24
CA LYS A 31 0.27 -5.67 11.76
C LYS A 31 1.44 -6.58 11.49
N ALA A 32 2.48 -6.08 10.85
CA ALA A 32 3.71 -6.83 10.65
C ALA A 32 4.83 -6.32 11.56
N SER A 33 4.99 -4.99 11.64
CA SER A 33 6.07 -4.39 12.41
C SER A 33 5.72 -3.00 12.92
N GLU A 34 6.55 -2.52 13.85
CA GLU A 34 6.45 -1.20 14.48
C GLU A 34 7.86 -0.69 14.77
N GLY A 35 8.10 0.59 14.46
CA GLY A 35 9.40 1.20 14.69
C GLY A 35 10.52 0.45 13.96
N THR A 36 11.72 0.41 14.57
CA THR A 36 12.90 -0.15 13.91
C THR A 36 13.17 -1.62 14.27
N THR A 37 12.41 -2.21 15.19
CA THR A 37 12.77 -3.52 15.77
C THR A 37 11.59 -4.43 16.10
N TYR A 38 10.38 -3.89 16.35
CA TYR A 38 9.26 -4.72 16.77
C TYR A 38 8.68 -5.48 15.57
N ILE A 39 8.39 -6.76 15.80
CA ILE A 39 7.70 -7.65 14.87
C ILE A 39 6.47 -8.14 15.60
N ASP A 40 5.30 -8.01 14.98
CA ASP A 40 4.08 -8.54 15.58
C ASP A 40 4.19 -10.08 15.66
N PRO A 41 4.09 -10.67 16.86
CA PRO A 41 4.33 -12.10 17.07
C PRO A 41 3.31 -12.99 16.35
N THR A 42 2.16 -12.44 15.95
CA THR A 42 1.09 -13.18 15.28
C THR A 42 1.20 -13.11 13.75
N PHE A 43 1.97 -12.15 13.20
CA PHE A 43 1.94 -11.82 11.77
C PHE A 43 2.18 -13.02 10.86
N PHE A 44 3.26 -13.78 11.08
CA PHE A 44 3.66 -14.84 10.16
C PHE A 44 2.69 -16.01 10.11
N GLU A 45 2.25 -16.49 11.28
CA GLU A 45 1.31 -17.60 11.38
C GLU A 45 -0.05 -17.20 10.79
N ARG A 46 -0.56 -16.02 11.17
CA ARG A 46 -1.84 -15.52 10.66
C ARG A 46 -1.83 -15.26 9.15
N ARG A 47 -0.73 -14.74 8.60
CA ARG A 47 -0.60 -14.54 7.16
C ARG A 47 -0.77 -15.87 6.41
N ILE A 48 -0.11 -16.93 6.86
CA ILE A 48 -0.19 -18.26 6.26
C ILE A 48 -1.62 -18.81 6.38
N ASP A 49 -2.20 -18.75 7.58
CA ASP A 49 -3.51 -19.35 7.84
C ASP A 49 -4.65 -18.62 7.12
N ALA A 50 -4.61 -17.28 7.06
CA ALA A 50 -5.56 -16.48 6.31
C ALA A 50 -5.49 -16.76 4.80
N GLN A 51 -4.27 -16.83 4.24
CA GLN A 51 -4.07 -17.19 2.84
C GLN A 51 -4.57 -18.61 2.55
N ALA A 52 -4.31 -19.57 3.44
CA ALA A 52 -4.79 -20.95 3.31
C ALA A 52 -6.33 -21.06 3.37
N ALA A 53 -6.99 -20.16 4.11
CA ALA A 53 -8.45 -20.05 4.16
C ALA A 53 -9.06 -19.34 2.93
N GLY A 54 -8.23 -18.78 2.04
CA GLY A 54 -8.67 -18.09 0.82
C GLY A 54 -8.95 -16.60 1.00
N LEU A 55 -8.53 -16.00 2.12
CA LEU A 55 -8.60 -14.56 2.34
C LEU A 55 -7.45 -13.86 1.61
N LEU A 56 -7.73 -12.66 1.09
CA LEU A 56 -6.67 -11.80 0.58
C LEU A 56 -5.97 -11.11 1.76
N VAL A 57 -4.64 -11.08 1.74
CA VAL A 57 -3.85 -10.55 2.86
C VAL A 57 -3.05 -9.33 2.42
N SER A 58 -3.01 -8.31 3.27
CA SER A 58 -2.06 -7.20 3.21
C SER A 58 -1.45 -7.00 4.60
N SER A 59 -0.37 -6.23 4.68
CA SER A 59 0.29 -5.92 5.95
C SER A 59 0.28 -4.43 6.24
N TYR A 60 0.47 -4.06 7.51
CA TYR A 60 0.74 -2.69 7.90
C TYR A 60 1.96 -2.55 8.81
N HIS A 61 2.58 -1.38 8.75
CA HIS A 61 3.65 -0.94 9.66
C HIS A 61 3.21 0.26 10.47
N TYR A 62 3.33 0.17 11.79
CA TYR A 62 3.04 1.27 12.70
C TYR A 62 4.23 2.26 12.74
N LEU A 63 4.06 3.41 12.10
CA LEU A 63 5.12 4.39 11.86
C LEU A 63 5.29 5.33 13.07
N HIS A 64 6.52 5.41 13.59
CA HIS A 64 6.92 6.39 14.59
C HIS A 64 7.72 7.55 14.00
N GLY A 65 7.87 8.65 14.76
CA GLY A 65 8.81 9.71 14.43
C GLY A 65 10.27 9.23 14.48
N GLY A 66 11.09 9.73 13.55
CA GLY A 66 12.53 9.47 13.47
C GLY A 66 12.92 8.12 12.85
N GLN A 67 14.17 8.02 12.37
CA GLN A 67 14.74 6.79 11.78
C GLN A 67 13.90 6.14 10.66
N ILE A 68 13.23 6.96 9.85
CA ILE A 68 12.25 6.51 8.84
C ILE A 68 12.80 5.45 7.87
N GLU A 69 14.01 5.64 7.36
CA GLU A 69 14.65 4.65 6.47
C GLU A 69 14.85 3.30 7.17
N ALA A 70 15.25 3.31 8.45
CA ALA A 70 15.43 2.09 9.22
C ALA A 70 14.10 1.40 9.53
N GLN A 71 13.03 2.16 9.80
CA GLN A 71 11.69 1.62 9.98
C GLN A 71 11.18 0.94 8.70
N MET A 72 11.32 1.59 7.55
CA MET A 72 10.87 1.01 6.27
C MET A 72 11.75 -0.17 5.82
N ALA A 73 13.06 -0.12 6.06
CA ALA A 73 13.95 -1.26 5.82
C ALA A 73 13.54 -2.47 6.69
N HIS A 74 13.27 -2.23 7.98
CA HIS A 74 12.77 -3.25 8.90
C HIS A 74 11.44 -3.83 8.42
N TYR A 75 10.50 -2.98 8.03
CA TYR A 75 9.21 -3.42 7.51
C TYR A 75 9.33 -4.33 6.29
N LEU A 76 10.11 -3.92 5.27
CA LEU A 76 10.34 -4.74 4.09
C LEU A 76 11.06 -6.06 4.40
N ALA A 77 11.97 -6.06 5.37
CA ALA A 77 12.68 -7.27 5.82
C ALA A 77 11.80 -8.25 6.59
N VAL A 78 10.80 -7.75 7.32
CA VAL A 78 9.81 -8.57 8.03
C VAL A 78 8.79 -9.16 7.07
N VAL A 79 8.22 -8.34 6.20
CA VAL A 79 7.12 -8.76 5.33
C VAL A 79 7.59 -9.60 4.15
N LEU A 80 8.77 -9.30 3.60
CA LEU A 80 9.27 -9.87 2.35
C LEU A 80 8.17 -9.87 1.25
N PRO A 81 7.58 -8.71 0.92
CA PRO A 81 6.38 -8.67 0.10
C PRO A 81 6.64 -9.13 -1.32
N GLU A 82 5.67 -9.84 -1.90
CA GLU A 82 5.69 -10.27 -3.30
C GLU A 82 5.60 -9.08 -4.25
N ALA A 83 5.91 -9.32 -5.54
CA ALA A 83 5.80 -8.29 -6.54
C ALA A 83 4.34 -7.83 -6.69
N GLY A 84 4.12 -6.51 -6.65
CA GLY A 84 2.77 -5.97 -6.71
C GLY A 84 1.98 -6.04 -5.41
N GLU A 85 2.49 -6.69 -4.36
CA GLU A 85 1.77 -6.81 -3.09
C GLU A 85 1.46 -5.42 -2.49
N ARG A 86 0.37 -5.35 -1.73
CA ARG A 86 -0.04 -4.14 -1.04
C ARG A 86 0.42 -4.13 0.39
N ILE A 87 1.01 -3.01 0.74
CA ILE A 87 1.47 -2.70 2.08
C ILE A 87 0.85 -1.39 2.53
N CYS A 88 0.55 -1.32 3.82
CA CYS A 88 0.01 -0.13 4.46
C CYS A 88 1.08 0.50 5.37
N ILE A 89 1.11 1.82 5.41
CA ILE A 89 1.85 2.60 6.42
C ILE A 89 0.79 3.19 7.33
N ASP A 90 0.81 2.76 8.59
CA ASP A 90 -0.06 3.28 9.64
C ASP A 90 0.58 4.54 10.23
N HIS A 91 -0.04 5.68 9.91
CA HIS A 91 0.41 7.03 10.26
C HIS A 91 -0.57 7.65 11.25
N GLU A 92 -0.43 7.30 12.51
CA GLU A 92 -1.24 7.89 13.58
C GLU A 92 -0.44 8.28 14.84
N ALA A 93 0.83 7.90 14.92
CA ALA A 93 1.69 8.20 16.04
C ALA A 93 2.30 9.62 15.96
N ASP A 94 3.54 9.76 16.39
CA ASP A 94 4.27 11.02 16.51
C ASP A 94 5.01 11.46 15.24
N ALA A 95 4.93 10.68 14.15
CA ALA A 95 5.55 11.03 12.86
C ALA A 95 4.91 12.29 12.24
N THR A 96 5.77 13.14 11.67
CA THR A 96 5.36 14.31 10.90
C THR A 96 4.90 13.94 9.49
N LEU A 97 4.24 14.86 8.80
CA LEU A 97 3.86 14.67 7.39
C LEU A 97 5.08 14.42 6.49
N ASP A 98 6.17 15.17 6.72
CA ASP A 98 7.41 15.02 5.95
C ASP A 98 8.03 13.64 6.17
N GLU A 99 7.93 13.09 7.38
CA GLU A 99 8.39 11.74 7.71
C GLU A 99 7.54 10.65 7.06
N LEU A 100 6.21 10.82 7.00
CA LEU A 100 5.34 9.95 6.20
C LEU A 100 5.75 9.98 4.72
N VAL A 101 5.95 11.17 4.16
CA VAL A 101 6.39 11.33 2.76
C VAL A 101 7.76 10.65 2.54
N ALA A 102 8.69 10.77 3.50
CA ALA A 102 9.97 10.08 3.45
C ALA A 102 9.82 8.55 3.50
N ALA A 103 8.87 8.03 4.30
CA ALA A 103 8.59 6.60 4.40
C ALA A 103 8.08 6.05 3.06
N VAL A 104 7.11 6.74 2.44
CA VAL A 104 6.60 6.38 1.11
C VAL A 104 7.72 6.45 0.07
N LYS A 105 8.53 7.52 0.06
CA LYS A 105 9.69 7.65 -0.85
C LYS A 105 10.64 6.47 -0.75
N TYR A 106 11.01 6.09 0.48
CA TYR A 106 11.92 4.98 0.71
C TYR A 106 11.39 3.67 0.12
N ILE A 107 10.13 3.32 0.41
CA ILE A 107 9.48 2.13 -0.15
C ILE A 107 9.47 2.22 -1.68
N ARG A 108 9.04 3.36 -2.24
CA ARG A 108 8.99 3.52 -3.70
C ARG A 108 10.39 3.39 -4.30
N ASP A 109 11.46 3.88 -3.69
CA ASP A 109 12.80 3.74 -4.25
C ASP A 109 13.35 2.32 -4.19
N CYS A 110 13.06 1.57 -3.12
CA CYS A 110 13.49 0.18 -2.99
C CYS A 110 12.60 -0.83 -3.74
N ARG A 111 11.31 -0.54 -3.86
CA ARG A 111 10.25 -1.45 -4.31
C ARG A 111 9.13 -0.71 -5.06
N ARG A 112 9.46 -0.15 -6.23
CA ARG A 112 8.50 0.54 -7.12
C ARG A 112 7.32 -0.32 -7.58
N ASP A 113 7.46 -1.64 -7.48
CA ASP A 113 6.43 -2.61 -7.84
C ASP A 113 5.32 -2.71 -6.77
N LEU A 114 5.58 -2.32 -5.52
CA LEU A 114 4.59 -2.43 -4.44
C LEU A 114 3.50 -1.37 -4.53
N GLN A 115 2.31 -1.75 -4.09
CA GLN A 115 1.18 -0.85 -3.89
C GLN A 115 1.24 -0.30 -2.46
N VAL A 116 1.23 1.02 -2.31
CA VAL A 116 1.34 1.69 -1.01
C VAL A 116 0.01 2.32 -0.62
N THR A 117 -0.45 2.02 0.58
CA THR A 117 -1.64 2.64 1.18
C THR A 117 -1.24 3.36 2.46
N VAL A 118 -1.72 4.58 2.65
CA VAL A 118 -1.59 5.28 3.93
C VAL A 118 -2.84 4.99 4.75
N TYR A 119 -2.66 4.44 5.95
CA TYR A 119 -3.68 4.47 6.99
C TYR A 119 -3.46 5.68 7.88
N SER A 120 -4.54 6.41 8.19
CA SER A 120 -4.53 7.46 9.20
C SER A 120 -5.96 7.88 9.56
N GLY A 121 -6.12 8.73 10.56
CA GLY A 121 -7.41 9.29 10.96
C GLY A 121 -7.33 10.79 11.17
N HIS A 122 -7.32 11.19 12.43
CA HIS A 122 -7.22 12.60 12.83
C HIS A 122 -5.88 13.23 12.43
N THR A 123 -4.77 12.51 12.64
CA THR A 123 -3.40 12.98 12.39
C THR A 123 -3.21 13.55 10.98
N ILE A 124 -3.56 12.79 9.93
CA ILE A 124 -3.38 13.26 8.55
C ILE A 124 -4.33 14.42 8.20
N LYS A 125 -5.53 14.46 8.81
CA LYS A 125 -6.50 15.55 8.59
C LYS A 125 -5.99 16.86 9.16
N GLU A 126 -5.38 16.83 10.34
CA GLU A 126 -4.76 18.02 10.93
C GLU A 126 -3.51 18.46 10.17
N GLN A 127 -2.64 17.52 9.81
CA GLN A 127 -1.37 17.82 9.14
C GLN A 127 -1.56 18.39 7.73
N LEU A 128 -2.52 17.88 6.95
CA LEU A 128 -2.82 18.41 5.62
C LEU A 128 -3.79 19.58 5.65
N GLY A 129 -4.83 19.52 6.49
CA GLY A 129 -5.97 20.44 6.41
C GLY A 129 -6.57 20.45 5.00
N GLU A 130 -6.56 21.63 4.37
CA GLU A 130 -7.00 21.81 2.97
C GLU A 130 -5.86 21.72 1.95
N SER A 131 -4.62 21.51 2.40
CA SER A 131 -3.43 21.47 1.55
C SER A 131 -3.34 20.16 0.77
N ARG A 132 -2.72 20.22 -0.42
CA ARG A 132 -2.37 19.04 -1.23
C ARG A 132 -0.92 18.66 -1.01
N ASP A 133 -0.66 17.39 -0.69
CA ASP A 133 0.65 16.78 -0.90
C ASP A 133 0.67 16.06 -2.25
N ALA A 134 1.51 16.53 -3.18
CA ALA A 134 1.56 15.97 -4.53
C ALA A 134 2.13 14.55 -4.56
N TYR A 135 3.09 14.25 -3.67
CA TYR A 135 3.80 12.98 -3.72
C TYR A 135 2.91 11.85 -3.20
N LEU A 136 2.23 12.06 -2.07
CA LEU A 136 1.24 11.13 -1.54
C LEU A 136 0.08 10.93 -2.53
N ALA A 137 -0.40 12.02 -3.16
CA ALA A 137 -1.47 11.97 -4.16
C ALA A 137 -1.14 11.06 -5.36
N GLU A 138 0.13 11.00 -5.76
CA GLU A 138 0.59 10.24 -6.92
C GLU A 138 1.04 8.81 -6.59
N ASN A 139 1.44 8.55 -5.34
CA ASN A 139 2.10 7.30 -4.95
C ASN A 139 1.33 6.45 -3.95
N THR A 140 0.18 6.91 -3.46
CA THR A 140 -0.56 6.20 -2.40
C THR A 140 -2.07 6.16 -2.64
N SER A 141 -2.70 5.10 -2.13
CA SER A 141 -4.13 5.09 -1.84
C SER A 141 -4.38 5.40 -0.36
N LEU A 142 -5.63 5.68 0.01
CA LEU A 142 -5.99 6.10 1.37
C LEU A 142 -6.91 5.08 2.05
N TRP A 143 -6.50 4.64 3.23
CA TRP A 143 -7.31 3.98 4.23
C TRP A 143 -7.54 4.97 5.37
N ILE A 144 -8.78 5.44 5.57
CA ILE A 144 -9.07 6.49 6.55
C ILE A 144 -9.84 5.93 7.74
N ALA A 145 -9.43 6.29 8.96
CA ALA A 145 -10.18 6.05 10.18
C ALA A 145 -11.10 7.23 10.51
N GLN A 146 -12.38 6.93 10.74
CA GLN A 146 -13.34 7.87 11.31
C GLN A 146 -14.53 7.10 11.88
N TYR A 147 -14.63 7.03 13.21
CA TYR A 147 -15.73 6.32 13.86
C TYR A 147 -16.93 7.25 13.98
N SER A 148 -17.87 7.08 13.04
CA SER A 148 -19.05 7.93 12.93
C SER A 148 -20.24 7.15 12.38
N GLU A 149 -21.44 7.62 12.69
CA GLU A 149 -22.69 7.14 12.08
C GLU A 149 -22.97 7.79 10.70
N ASP A 150 -22.10 8.69 10.24
CA ASP A 150 -22.22 9.35 8.95
C ASP A 150 -22.24 8.35 7.78
N ALA A 151 -22.80 8.77 6.65
CA ALA A 151 -22.83 7.94 5.44
C ALA A 151 -21.44 7.71 4.83
N ALA A 152 -20.48 8.60 5.10
CA ALA A 152 -19.11 8.56 4.59
C ALA A 152 -18.14 9.32 5.52
N PRO A 153 -16.84 8.98 5.53
CA PRO A 153 -15.85 9.72 6.29
C PRO A 153 -15.53 11.07 5.63
N THR A 154 -14.90 11.97 6.38
CA THR A 154 -14.17 13.11 5.81
C THR A 154 -12.71 12.73 5.61
N TRP A 155 -12.05 13.31 4.60
CA TRP A 155 -10.64 13.05 4.31
C TRP A 155 -10.00 14.24 3.59
N PRO A 156 -8.65 14.31 3.51
CA PRO A 156 -7.94 15.34 2.76
C PRO A 156 -8.13 15.20 1.24
N GLN A 157 -9.24 15.74 0.72
CA GLN A 157 -9.65 15.61 -0.68
C GLN A 157 -8.68 16.24 -1.69
N ALA A 158 -7.89 17.22 -1.25
CA ALA A 158 -6.87 17.85 -2.10
C ALA A 158 -5.71 16.89 -2.42
N THR A 159 -5.40 15.95 -1.52
CA THR A 159 -4.37 14.91 -1.72
C THR A 159 -4.96 13.66 -2.36
N TRP A 160 -6.07 13.12 -1.82
CA TRP A 160 -6.71 11.92 -2.35
C TRP A 160 -8.09 12.23 -2.94
N PRO A 161 -8.32 11.98 -4.25
CA PRO A 161 -9.62 12.27 -4.87
C PRO A 161 -10.76 11.44 -4.24
N CYS A 162 -10.44 10.26 -3.74
CA CYS A 162 -11.33 9.43 -2.92
C CYS A 162 -10.51 8.62 -1.90
N TRP A 163 -11.16 8.22 -0.80
CA TRP A 163 -10.64 7.15 0.06
C TRP A 163 -10.94 5.80 -0.57
N SER A 164 -10.09 4.81 -0.32
CA SER A 164 -10.24 3.43 -0.77
C SER A 164 -10.94 2.60 0.30
N LEU A 165 -10.39 2.63 1.52
CA LEU A 165 -10.91 1.88 2.66
C LEU A 165 -11.26 2.85 3.80
N TRP A 166 -12.33 2.56 4.53
CA TRP A 166 -12.77 3.34 5.68
C TRP A 166 -12.92 2.44 6.90
N GLN A 167 -12.05 2.65 7.90
CA GLN A 167 -12.23 2.06 9.23
C GLN A 167 -13.31 2.86 9.96
N TYR A 168 -14.50 2.27 10.06
CA TYR A 168 -15.69 2.96 10.55
C TYR A 168 -16.00 2.66 12.02
N THR A 169 -15.33 1.66 12.60
CA THR A 169 -15.51 1.24 13.98
C THR A 169 -14.31 0.40 14.44
N ASP A 170 -14.04 0.43 15.73
CA ASP A 170 -13.14 -0.48 16.46
C ASP A 170 -13.88 -1.65 17.12
N SER A 171 -15.20 -1.74 16.90
CA SER A 171 -16.09 -2.59 17.69
C SER A 171 -17.03 -3.42 16.80
N ALA A 172 -16.57 -3.84 15.62
CA ALA A 172 -17.37 -4.67 14.73
C ALA A 172 -17.47 -6.11 15.27
N PRO A 173 -18.69 -6.67 15.43
CA PRO A 173 -18.84 -8.10 15.66
C PRO A 173 -18.59 -8.86 14.37
N VAL A 174 -17.67 -9.82 14.40
CA VAL A 174 -17.26 -10.61 13.24
C VAL A 174 -17.27 -12.09 13.59
N ALA A 175 -18.01 -12.91 12.85
CA ALA A 175 -18.00 -14.33 13.12
C ALA A 175 -16.61 -14.91 12.84
N GLY A 176 -16.12 -15.74 13.76
CA GLY A 176 -14.76 -16.28 13.74
C GLY A 176 -13.77 -15.50 14.61
N ILE A 177 -14.14 -14.32 15.12
CA ILE A 177 -13.35 -13.58 16.10
C ILE A 177 -14.22 -13.31 17.33
N PRO A 178 -13.87 -13.82 18.53
CA PRO A 178 -14.73 -13.72 19.71
C PRO A 178 -15.00 -12.29 20.18
N GLU A 179 -13.98 -11.44 20.10
CA GLU A 179 -14.05 -10.04 20.50
C GLU A 179 -14.39 -9.10 19.34
N PRO A 180 -14.89 -7.88 19.64
CA PRO A 180 -15.03 -6.85 18.64
C PRO A 180 -13.68 -6.49 18.01
N VAL A 181 -13.68 -6.21 16.70
CA VAL A 181 -12.49 -5.85 15.93
C VAL A 181 -12.71 -4.61 15.09
N ASP A 182 -11.60 -4.06 14.59
CA ASP A 182 -11.62 -2.97 13.64
C ASP A 182 -12.32 -3.39 12.32
N GLY A 183 -13.40 -2.68 12.03
CA GLY A 183 -14.29 -2.96 10.91
C GLY A 183 -14.08 -1.97 9.77
N ASN A 184 -13.87 -2.49 8.56
CA ASN A 184 -13.61 -1.67 7.40
C ASN A 184 -14.69 -1.78 6.32
N ARG A 185 -15.01 -0.63 5.71
CA ARG A 185 -15.88 -0.50 4.54
C ARG A 185 -15.05 -0.18 3.32
N TRP A 186 -15.39 -0.82 2.21
CA TRP A 186 -14.79 -0.59 0.92
C TRP A 186 -15.54 0.48 0.13
N ASN A 187 -14.82 1.38 -0.56
CA ASN A 187 -15.39 2.34 -1.49
C ASN A 187 -15.54 1.75 -2.90
N GLY A 188 -16.50 0.84 -3.08
CA GLY A 188 -16.73 0.22 -4.38
C GLY A 188 -17.46 -1.11 -4.31
N THR A 189 -17.27 -1.94 -5.33
CA THR A 189 -17.82 -3.30 -5.39
C THR A 189 -16.87 -4.29 -4.72
N GLU A 190 -17.37 -5.47 -4.34
CA GLU A 190 -16.49 -6.55 -3.85
C GLU A 190 -15.44 -6.95 -4.90
N GLU A 191 -15.78 -6.93 -6.19
CA GLU A 191 -14.83 -7.20 -7.27
C GLU A 191 -13.67 -6.21 -7.28
N SER A 192 -13.96 -4.90 -7.20
CA SER A 192 -12.90 -3.89 -7.15
C SER A 192 -12.11 -3.92 -5.83
N LEU A 193 -12.71 -4.42 -4.74
CA LEU A 193 -11.98 -4.69 -3.50
C LEU A 193 -10.97 -5.83 -3.69
N ARG A 194 -11.39 -6.93 -4.33
CA ARG A 194 -10.50 -8.07 -4.57
C ARG A 194 -9.32 -7.67 -5.45
N GLU A 195 -9.56 -6.86 -6.48
CA GLU A 195 -8.50 -6.23 -7.28
C GLU A 195 -7.61 -5.30 -6.42
N TRP A 196 -8.23 -4.47 -5.58
CA TRP A 196 -7.52 -3.65 -4.59
C TRP A 196 -6.95 -4.45 -3.42
N LEU A 197 -7.02 -5.76 -3.33
CA LEU A 197 -6.31 -6.52 -2.29
C LEU A 197 -5.27 -7.45 -2.89
N ALA A 198 -5.52 -7.93 -4.11
CA ALA A 198 -4.57 -8.71 -4.87
C ALA A 198 -3.28 -7.93 -5.17
N PRO A 199 -2.15 -8.64 -5.34
CA PRO A 199 -0.96 -8.06 -5.93
C PRO A 199 -1.26 -7.48 -7.32
N ALA A 200 -0.79 -6.26 -7.59
CA ALA A 200 -0.89 -5.67 -8.91
C ALA A 200 0.00 -6.46 -9.89
N ALA A 201 -0.49 -6.66 -11.11
CA ALA A 201 0.36 -7.16 -12.17
C ALA A 201 1.58 -6.22 -12.31
N PRO A 202 2.80 -6.76 -12.50
CA PRO A 202 3.97 -5.92 -12.69
C PRO A 202 3.71 -4.97 -13.85
N THR A 203 3.85 -3.66 -13.61
CA THR A 203 3.84 -2.69 -14.69
C THR A 203 4.94 -3.08 -15.66
N PRO A 204 4.65 -3.31 -16.96
CA PRO A 204 5.67 -3.59 -17.94
C PRO A 204 6.76 -2.53 -17.82
N ALA A 205 8.02 -2.95 -17.82
CA ALA A 205 9.13 -2.00 -17.86
C ALA A 205 8.84 -0.99 -19.00
N PRO A 206 9.05 0.31 -18.78
CA PRO A 206 8.92 1.27 -19.88
C PRO A 206 9.80 0.77 -21.01
N GLU A 207 9.22 0.71 -22.22
CA GLU A 207 9.96 0.31 -23.41
C GLU A 207 11.26 1.14 -23.45
N PRO A 208 12.44 0.51 -23.60
CA PRO A 208 13.68 1.28 -23.63
C PRO A 208 13.54 2.37 -24.67
N ALA A 209 13.80 3.62 -24.25
CA ALA A 209 13.68 4.75 -25.14
C ALA A 209 14.57 4.51 -26.37
N ILE A 210 13.97 4.40 -27.55
CA ILE A 210 14.72 4.28 -28.80
C ILE A 210 15.52 5.59 -28.96
N ALA A 211 16.84 5.50 -28.81
CA ALA A 211 17.73 6.62 -29.04
C ALA A 211 17.95 6.80 -30.55
N THR A 212 17.38 7.84 -31.14
CA THR A 212 17.66 8.19 -32.54
C THR A 212 18.98 8.95 -32.63
N VAL A 213 19.96 8.39 -33.35
CA VAL A 213 21.22 9.07 -33.67
C VAL A 213 21.12 9.70 -35.06
N TYR A 214 21.28 11.02 -35.15
CA TYR A 214 21.35 11.73 -36.43
C TYR A 214 22.81 11.93 -36.86
N VAL A 215 23.16 11.47 -38.05
CA VAL A 215 24.48 11.71 -38.67
C VAL A 215 24.28 12.59 -39.91
N THR A 216 24.76 13.82 -39.86
CA THR A 216 24.77 14.73 -41.02
C THR A 216 26.13 14.69 -41.69
N ILE A 217 26.21 14.25 -42.95
CA ILE A 217 27.44 14.23 -43.73
C ILE A 217 27.34 15.27 -44.86
N GLN A 218 28.20 16.28 -44.82
CA GLN A 218 28.35 17.24 -45.92
C GLN A 218 29.56 16.87 -46.76
N ARG A 219 29.41 16.86 -48.09
CA ARG A 219 30.53 16.59 -49.02
C ARG A 219 30.58 17.54 -50.21
N PRO A 220 31.77 17.71 -50.81
CA PRO A 220 31.93 18.39 -52.10
C PRO A 220 31.28 17.62 -53.26
N ALA A 221 31.03 18.35 -54.35
CA ALA A 221 30.56 17.78 -55.61
C ALA A 221 31.57 16.74 -56.15
N GLY A 222 31.07 15.61 -56.67
CA GLY A 222 31.89 14.55 -57.28
C GLY A 222 32.48 13.49 -56.34
N VAL A 223 32.37 13.63 -55.01
CA VAL A 223 32.91 12.64 -54.04
C VAL A 223 31.90 11.53 -53.71
N GLU A 224 32.25 10.26 -53.82
CA GLU A 224 31.37 9.17 -53.37
C GLU A 224 31.47 8.97 -51.83
N ILE A 225 30.34 8.81 -51.12
CA ILE A 225 30.32 8.39 -49.71
C ILE A 225 29.71 6.99 -49.64
N LYS A 226 30.36 6.10 -48.91
CA LYS A 226 29.82 4.79 -48.51
C LYS A 226 29.70 4.77 -46.99
N VAL A 227 28.48 4.61 -46.49
CA VAL A 227 28.19 4.46 -45.06
C VAL A 227 27.87 2.99 -44.83
N ILE A 228 28.53 2.39 -43.83
CA ILE A 228 28.24 1.05 -43.34
C ILE A 228 27.74 1.25 -41.91
N VAL A 229 26.55 0.72 -41.62
CA VAL A 229 25.97 0.70 -40.29
C VAL A 229 25.98 -0.75 -39.83
N GLU A 230 26.62 -1.02 -38.70
CA GLU A 230 26.68 -2.34 -38.09
C GLU A 230 25.85 -2.28 -36.79
N GLU A 231 24.96 -3.26 -36.61
CA GLU A 231 24.33 -3.50 -35.33
C GLU A 231 25.34 -4.15 -34.40
N VAL A 232 25.56 -3.55 -33.24
CA VAL A 232 26.27 -4.20 -32.14
C VAL A 232 25.19 -4.78 -31.25
N GLU A 233 25.03 -6.11 -31.29
CA GLU A 233 24.19 -6.79 -30.29
C GLU A 233 24.77 -6.54 -28.89
N PRO A 234 23.93 -6.32 -27.87
CA PRO A 234 24.37 -6.03 -26.51
C PRO A 234 25.17 -7.17 -25.87
#